data_AF-A0AAD9UF51-F1
#
_entry.id   AF-A0AAD9UF51-F1
#
_cell.length_a   1.000
_cell.length_b   1.000
_cell.length_c   1.000
_cell.angle_alpha   90.00
_cell.angle_beta   90.00
_cell.angle_gamma   90.00
#
_symmetry.space_group_name_H-M   'P 1'
#
loop_
_entity.id
_entity.type
_entity.pdbx_description
1 polymer ?
#
loop_
_entity_poly.entity_id
_entity_poly.type
_entity_poly.pdbx_seq_one_letter_code
_entity_poly.pdbx_strand_id
1 'polypeptide(L)'
;MPSGNVTLLFTVDKLECPSMIVHSASLRLNLHAKHGYCIVIGSRNSQLIITYFDYLQKRGKHGQGLVNVVFMQHEGAHKVRDVTESTRHVILADNKGHRYTYDTSNFNSTPFAHVVHGKYNLVADDNVTLNLGELHVKDGGIYTMVVQPNLHTHKLEAVEFVNKAPKNVSVLYQIPQYIVITMAEILFSVSGLQLAYSQVSAKLVTD
;
A
#
# COMPACT_ATOMS: atom_id res chain seq x y z
N MET A 1 -21.02 6.17 -14.54
CA MET A 1 -20.06 5.28 -13.84
C MET A 1 -20.68 4.96 -12.49
N PRO A 2 -20.75 3.69 -12.04
CA PRO A 2 -21.60 3.36 -10.90
C PRO A 2 -20.94 3.86 -9.62
N SER A 3 -21.51 4.92 -9.06
CA SER A 3 -21.39 5.22 -7.64
C SER A 3 -22.49 4.44 -6.93
N GLY A 4 -22.13 3.78 -5.84
CA GLY A 4 -23.03 2.90 -5.09
C GLY A 4 -22.98 3.26 -3.62
N ASN A 5 -24.16 3.41 -3.01
CA ASN A 5 -24.26 3.56 -1.57
C ASN A 5 -24.21 2.18 -0.93
N VAL A 6 -23.19 1.94 -0.12
CA VAL A 6 -23.04 0.70 0.65
C VAL A 6 -23.14 1.05 2.13
N THR A 7 -23.97 0.31 2.85
CA THR A 7 -24.01 0.38 4.32
C THR A 7 -23.30 -0.85 4.86
N LEU A 8 -22.22 -0.64 5.58
CA LEU A 8 -21.48 -1.69 6.26
C LEU A 8 -21.96 -1.73 7.71
N LEU A 9 -22.41 -2.90 8.15
CA LEU A 9 -22.75 -3.18 9.53
C LEU A 9 -21.61 -3.99 10.14
N PHE A 10 -20.98 -3.44 11.16
CA PHE A 10 -19.95 -4.11 11.93
C PHE A 10 -20.57 -4.57 13.23
N THR A 11 -20.44 -5.87 13.51
CA THR A 11 -20.86 -6.46 14.78
C THR A 11 -19.64 -7.10 15.41
N VAL A 12 -19.36 -6.77 16.66
CA VAL A 12 -18.27 -7.36 17.44
C VAL A 12 -18.84 -8.55 18.19
N ASP A 13 -18.55 -9.75 17.69
CA ASP A 13 -18.78 -10.99 18.44
C ASP A 13 -17.62 -11.19 19.43
N LYS A 14 -17.99 -11.36 20.69
CA LYS A 14 -17.11 -11.25 21.85
C LYS A 14 -16.16 -12.46 21.97
N LEU A 15 -14.85 -12.21 22.04
CA LEU A 15 -13.88 -12.89 22.92
C LEU A 15 -12.73 -11.88 23.13
N GLU A 16 -12.42 -11.51 24.38
CA GLU A 16 -11.31 -10.58 24.76
C GLU A 16 -11.52 -9.05 24.58
N CYS A 17 -12.72 -8.52 24.83
CA CYS A 17 -12.88 -7.06 25.05
C CYS A 17 -13.15 -6.76 26.55
N PRO A 18 -12.35 -5.90 27.24
CA PRO A 18 -12.40 -5.77 28.70
C PRO A 18 -13.63 -5.04 29.28
N SER A 19 -14.51 -4.45 28.47
CA SER A 19 -15.72 -3.80 28.98
C SER A 19 -16.77 -3.63 27.88
N MET A 20 -17.97 -3.22 28.30
CA MET A 20 -19.24 -3.11 27.59
C MET A 20 -19.17 -2.19 26.35
N ILE A 21 -18.52 -2.65 25.29
CA ILE A 21 -18.45 -1.94 24.00
C ILE A 21 -19.81 -2.02 23.31
N VAL A 22 -20.27 -0.94 22.68
CA VAL A 22 -21.43 -0.97 21.77
C VAL A 22 -21.17 -2.04 20.70
N HIS A 23 -21.96 -3.12 20.70
CA HIS A 23 -21.63 -4.32 19.93
C HIS A 23 -21.78 -4.13 18.42
N SER A 24 -22.49 -3.08 17.98
CA SER A 24 -22.73 -2.83 16.56
C SER A 24 -22.56 -1.36 16.18
N ALA A 25 -21.88 -1.11 15.08
CA ALA A 25 -21.78 0.21 14.48
C ALA A 25 -21.98 0.11 12.96
N SER A 26 -22.63 1.11 12.37
CA SER A 26 -22.91 1.14 10.93
C SER A 26 -22.22 2.33 10.27
N LEU A 27 -21.56 2.08 9.15
CA LEU A 27 -20.95 3.11 8.32
C LEU A 27 -21.63 3.14 6.96
N ARG A 28 -22.08 4.32 6.53
CA ARG A 28 -22.58 4.55 5.17
C ARG A 28 -21.46 5.13 4.32
N LEU A 29 -21.14 4.46 3.23
CA LEU A 29 -20.11 4.87 2.29
C LEU A 29 -20.72 5.12 0.92
N ASN A 30 -20.28 6.20 0.29
CA ASN A 30 -20.51 6.43 -1.12
C ASN A 30 -19.25 6.01 -1.88
N LEU A 31 -19.32 4.84 -2.52
CA LEU A 31 -18.20 4.28 -3.24
C LEU A 31 -18.13 4.87 -4.64
N HIS A 32 -16.92 5.27 -5.04
CA HIS A 32 -16.63 5.90 -6.31
C HIS A 32 -15.64 5.03 -7.10
N ALA A 33 -15.83 4.98 -8.42
CA ALA A 33 -14.91 4.25 -9.29
C ALA A 33 -13.49 4.85 -9.22
N LYS A 34 -12.46 3.99 -9.20
CA LYS A 34 -11.01 4.34 -9.14
C LYS A 34 -10.48 4.85 -7.79
N HIS A 35 -11.29 4.83 -6.74
CA HIS A 35 -10.84 5.07 -5.37
C HIS A 35 -10.65 3.73 -4.66
N GLY A 36 -9.61 3.64 -3.83
CA GLY A 36 -9.50 2.63 -2.80
C GLY A 36 -10.05 3.18 -1.50
N TYR A 37 -10.57 2.30 -0.65
CA TYR A 37 -11.12 2.67 0.65
C TYR A 37 -10.45 1.82 1.71
N CYS A 38 -9.85 2.46 2.71
CA CYS A 38 -9.34 1.81 3.90
C CYS A 38 -10.31 2.14 5.05
N ILE A 39 -10.84 1.11 5.68
CA ILE A 39 -11.74 1.27 6.84
C ILE A 39 -10.98 0.79 8.06
N VAL A 40 -10.92 1.66 9.04
CA VAL A 40 -10.21 1.45 10.28
C VAL A 40 -11.24 1.49 11.40
N ILE A 41 -11.28 0.41 12.18
CA ILE A 41 -12.24 0.22 13.26
C ILE A 41 -11.43 0.13 14.55
N GLY A 42 -11.69 1.08 15.44
CA GLY A 42 -11.11 1.12 16.77
C GLY A 42 -12.19 1.12 17.84
N SER A 43 -11.75 0.99 19.08
CA SER A 43 -12.58 1.22 20.26
C SER A 43 -12.03 2.44 21.01
N ARG A 44 -12.90 3.30 21.54
CA ARG A 44 -12.57 4.42 22.42
C ARG A 44 -13.67 4.57 23.46
N ASN A 45 -13.32 4.61 24.75
CA ASN A 45 -14.27 4.79 25.85
C ASN A 45 -15.47 3.81 25.79
N SER A 46 -15.20 2.55 25.46
CA SER A 46 -16.22 1.51 25.26
C SER A 46 -17.24 1.81 24.12
N GLN A 47 -16.86 2.59 23.13
CA GLN A 47 -17.62 2.79 21.90
C GLN A 47 -16.76 2.44 20.68
N LEU A 48 -17.37 1.82 19.67
CA LEU A 48 -16.71 1.58 18.39
C LEU A 48 -16.62 2.89 17.61
N ILE A 49 -15.41 3.24 17.20
CA ILE A 49 -15.16 4.33 16.27
C ILE A 49 -14.79 3.71 14.94
N ILE A 50 -15.51 4.10 13.91
CA ILE A 50 -15.22 3.70 12.53
C ILE A 50 -14.76 4.96 11.80
N THR A 51 -13.53 4.93 11.31
CA THR A 51 -13.02 5.94 10.39
C THR A 51 -12.72 5.27 9.06
N TYR A 52 -13.02 5.96 7.97
CA TYR A 52 -12.62 5.51 6.65
C TYR A 52 -11.80 6.58 5.96
N PHE A 53 -10.89 6.14 5.11
CA PHE A 53 -10.05 6.98 4.29
C PHE A 53 -10.18 6.51 2.86
N ASP A 54 -10.62 7.40 1.99
CA ASP A 54 -10.56 7.16 0.56
C ASP A 54 -9.21 7.64 0.04
N TYR A 55 -8.68 6.89 -0.93
CA TYR A 55 -7.46 7.25 -1.61
C TYR A 55 -7.63 7.02 -3.09
N LEU A 56 -7.17 7.98 -3.87
CA LEU A 56 -7.02 7.78 -5.30
C LEU A 56 -6.04 6.63 -5.51
N GLN A 57 -6.38 5.67 -6.38
CA GLN A 57 -5.41 4.68 -6.86
C GLN A 57 -4.37 5.40 -7.73
N LYS A 58 -3.45 6.12 -7.09
CA LYS A 58 -2.30 6.71 -7.73
C LYS A 58 -1.31 5.59 -8.04
N ARG A 59 -0.80 5.57 -9.26
CA ARG A 59 0.34 4.69 -9.58
C ARG A 59 1.57 5.22 -8.83
N GLY A 60 2.25 4.35 -8.11
CA GLY A 60 3.60 4.63 -7.64
C GLY A 60 4.51 4.95 -8.83
N LYS A 61 5.48 5.84 -8.62
CA LYS A 61 6.58 6.01 -9.57
C LYS A 61 7.48 4.78 -9.50
N HIS A 62 8.25 4.52 -10.56
CA HIS A 62 9.13 3.37 -10.58
C HIS A 62 10.17 3.43 -9.45
N GLY A 63 10.34 2.31 -8.73
CA GLY A 63 11.20 2.22 -7.56
C GLY A 63 10.60 2.82 -6.29
N GLN A 64 9.31 3.18 -6.27
CA GLN A 64 8.66 3.82 -5.13
C GLN A 64 7.35 3.12 -4.76
N GLY A 65 7.11 3.03 -3.46
CA GLY A 65 5.81 2.69 -2.88
C GLY A 65 5.08 3.94 -2.38
N LEU A 66 3.80 3.78 -2.07
CA LEU A 66 3.03 4.78 -1.35
C LEU A 66 2.80 4.29 0.08
N VAL A 67 3.08 5.14 1.06
CA VAL A 67 2.89 4.80 2.47
C VAL A 67 2.05 5.89 3.13
N ASN A 68 1.06 5.48 3.91
CA ASN A 68 0.38 6.34 4.87
C ASN A 68 0.46 5.73 6.28
N VAL A 69 0.30 6.58 7.28
CA VAL A 69 0.28 6.18 8.69
C VAL A 69 -1.09 6.54 9.27
N VAL A 70 -1.68 5.61 10.00
CA VAL A 70 -2.91 5.79 10.76
C VAL A 70 -2.59 5.60 12.23
N PHE A 71 -2.92 6.58 13.05
CA PHE A 71 -2.62 6.52 14.48
C PHE A 71 -3.90 6.24 15.28
N MET A 72 -3.93 5.10 15.96
CA MET A 72 -5.04 4.65 16.81
C MET A 72 -4.59 4.55 18.26
N GLN A 73 -4.72 5.64 19.00
CA GLN A 73 -4.48 5.63 20.45
C GLN A 73 -5.80 5.60 21.21
N HIS A 74 -5.88 4.66 22.16
CA HIS A 74 -6.99 4.51 23.09
C HIS A 74 -6.77 5.41 24.32
N GLU A 75 -7.71 6.29 24.66
CA GLU A 75 -7.62 7.20 25.83
C GLU A 75 -7.53 6.47 27.18
N GLY A 76 -7.97 5.20 27.28
CA GLY A 76 -7.76 4.38 28.48
C GLY A 76 -6.39 3.71 28.55
N ALA A 77 -5.48 3.96 27.60
CA ALA A 77 -4.10 3.48 27.63
C ALA A 77 -3.19 4.38 28.50
N HIS A 78 -3.75 5.06 29.50
CA HIS A 78 -3.06 5.89 30.51
C HIS A 78 -2.03 5.10 31.38
N LYS A 79 -1.77 3.82 31.05
CA LYS A 79 -0.71 2.97 31.63
C LYS A 79 0.43 2.65 30.65
N VAL A 80 0.33 3.02 29.37
CA VAL A 80 1.45 2.93 28.43
C VAL A 80 2.36 4.13 28.70
N ARG A 81 3.33 3.96 29.61
CA ARG A 81 4.17 5.02 30.19
C ARG A 81 5.04 5.81 29.20
N ASP A 82 5.07 5.45 27.92
CA ASP A 82 6.02 6.02 26.95
C ASP A 82 5.39 6.80 25.80
N VAL A 83 4.05 6.93 25.75
CA VAL A 83 3.39 7.61 24.64
C VAL A 83 2.33 8.53 25.21
N THR A 84 2.75 9.76 25.48
CA THR A 84 1.87 10.85 25.89
C THR A 84 0.88 11.10 24.75
N GLU A 85 -0.22 11.79 25.01
CA GLU A 85 -1.26 12.20 24.04
C GLU A 85 -0.75 13.09 22.87
N SER A 86 0.56 13.08 22.61
CA SER A 86 1.31 14.02 21.79
C SER A 86 2.39 13.35 20.92
N THR A 87 2.23 12.09 20.49
CA THR A 87 3.00 11.62 19.32
C THR A 87 2.48 12.32 18.07
N ARG A 88 3.02 13.51 17.82
CA ARG A 88 2.65 14.35 16.67
C ARG A 88 3.31 13.86 15.39
N HIS A 89 4.40 13.12 15.50
CA HIS A 89 5.22 12.75 14.37
C HIS A 89 5.62 11.26 14.44
N VAL A 90 5.28 10.52 13.39
CA VAL A 90 5.84 9.19 13.12
C VAL A 90 6.88 9.32 12.02
N ILE A 91 8.05 8.74 12.24
CA ILE A 91 9.19 8.85 11.35
C ILE A 91 9.48 7.47 10.77
N LEU A 92 9.56 7.40 9.45
CA LEU A 92 10.13 6.26 8.73
C LEU A 92 11.56 6.61 8.35
N ALA A 93 12.52 5.86 8.88
CA ALA A 93 13.93 6.05 8.59
C ALA A 93 14.58 4.75 8.10
N ASP A 94 15.49 4.84 7.13
CA ASP A 94 16.34 3.72 6.73
C ASP A 94 17.80 3.94 7.11
N ASN A 95 18.60 2.89 6.95
CA ASN A 95 20.05 2.93 7.19
C ASN A 95 20.83 3.67 6.08
N LYS A 96 20.17 4.12 5.01
CA LYS A 96 20.79 4.85 3.89
C LYS A 96 20.60 6.37 4.02
N GLY A 97 19.93 6.84 5.07
CA GLY A 97 19.69 8.26 5.34
C GLY A 97 18.37 8.80 4.78
N HIS A 98 17.51 7.96 4.21
CA HIS A 98 16.16 8.35 3.81
C HIS A 98 15.27 8.45 5.06
N ARG A 99 14.67 9.63 5.27
CA ARG A 99 13.78 9.92 6.41
C ARG A 99 12.49 10.57 5.92
N TYR A 100 11.36 10.04 6.36
CA TYR A 100 10.01 10.54 6.05
C TYR A 100 9.26 10.78 7.36
N THR A 101 8.80 12.01 7.57
CA THR A 101 8.03 12.38 8.76
C THR A 101 6.56 12.49 8.40
N TYR A 102 5.71 11.92 9.24
CA TYR A 102 4.27 11.88 9.10
C TYR A 102 3.62 12.54 10.30
N ASP A 103 2.86 13.62 10.04
CA ASP A 103 2.12 14.31 11.09
C ASP A 103 0.87 13.50 11.46
N THR A 104 0.90 12.88 12.63
CA THR A 104 -0.15 11.99 13.11
C THR A 104 -1.10 12.73 14.05
N SER A 105 -2.39 12.40 13.92
CA SER A 105 -3.44 12.81 14.86
C SER A 105 -4.32 11.63 15.18
N ASN A 106 -4.93 11.64 16.37
CA ASN A 106 -5.72 10.53 16.88
C ASN A 106 -6.87 10.18 15.91
N PHE A 107 -6.97 8.90 15.57
CA PHE A 107 -7.99 8.34 14.66
C PHE A 107 -7.99 8.96 13.26
N ASN A 108 -6.86 9.54 12.83
CA ASN A 108 -6.70 10.14 11.51
C ASN A 108 -5.63 9.43 10.69
N SER A 109 -5.74 9.53 9.37
CA SER A 109 -4.74 9.06 8.41
C SER A 109 -3.94 10.24 7.90
N THR A 110 -2.64 10.04 7.79
CA THR A 110 -1.77 10.96 7.05
C THR A 110 -2.02 10.82 5.55
N PRO A 111 -1.67 11.85 4.74
CA PRO A 111 -1.62 11.69 3.30
C PRO A 111 -0.58 10.64 2.90
N PHE A 112 -0.82 9.98 1.76
CA PHE A 112 0.14 9.04 1.18
C PHE A 112 1.38 9.79 0.69
N ALA A 113 2.55 9.38 1.20
CA ALA A 113 3.83 9.87 0.73
C ALA A 113 4.51 8.85 -0.19
N HIS A 114 5.30 9.34 -1.13
CA HIS A 114 6.14 8.51 -1.99
C HIS A 114 7.40 8.11 -1.22
N VAL A 115 7.54 6.81 -0.97
CA VAL A 115 8.67 6.23 -0.25
C VAL A 115 9.47 5.35 -1.21
N VAL A 116 10.79 5.53 -1.22
CA VAL A 116 11.68 4.69 -2.04
C VAL A 116 11.59 3.24 -1.57
N HIS A 117 11.71 2.29 -2.48
CA HIS A 117 11.72 0.87 -2.11
C HIS A 117 12.90 0.54 -1.16
N GLY A 118 12.63 -0.18 -0.09
CA GLY A 118 13.62 -0.44 0.96
C GLY A 118 13.02 -0.95 2.26
N LYS A 119 13.89 -1.21 3.22
CA LYS A 119 13.51 -1.54 4.60
C LYS A 119 13.65 -0.28 5.46
N TYR A 120 12.58 0.05 6.17
CA TYR A 120 12.48 1.23 7.02
C TYR A 120 12.12 0.82 8.44
N ASN A 121 12.71 1.49 9.41
CA ASN A 121 12.31 1.40 10.80
C ASN A 121 11.32 2.53 11.09
N LEU A 122 10.25 2.19 11.80
CA LEU A 122 9.24 3.14 12.23
C LEU A 122 9.55 3.58 13.65
N VAL A 123 9.65 4.90 13.84
CA VAL A 123 9.96 5.50 15.12
C VAL A 123 8.90 6.54 15.44
N ALA A 124 8.33 6.48 16.64
CA ALA A 124 7.53 7.56 17.20
C ALA A 124 8.47 8.60 17.87
N ASP A 125 8.28 9.87 17.53
CA ASP A 125 9.00 10.98 18.14
C ASP A 125 8.12 11.58 19.27
N ASP A 126 8.34 11.13 20.51
CA ASP A 126 7.66 11.65 21.70
C ASP A 126 8.60 11.67 22.92
N ASN A 127 9.38 12.76 23.09
CA ASN A 127 10.44 12.95 24.11
C ASN A 127 11.55 11.88 24.17
N VAL A 128 11.28 10.65 23.73
CA VAL A 128 12.12 9.47 23.60
C VAL A 128 11.74 8.83 22.26
N THR A 129 12.73 8.45 21.46
CA THR A 129 12.48 7.75 20.20
C THR A 129 12.04 6.32 20.47
N LEU A 130 10.76 6.03 20.29
CA LEU A 130 10.20 4.69 20.47
C LEU A 130 10.19 3.95 19.14
N ASN A 131 10.80 2.76 19.09
CA ASN A 131 10.73 1.90 17.92
C ASN A 131 9.36 1.19 17.88
N LEU A 132 8.63 1.38 16.78
CA LEU A 132 7.29 0.83 16.56
C LEU A 132 7.31 -0.46 15.71
N GLY A 133 8.38 -0.69 14.96
CA GLY A 133 8.50 -1.84 14.06
C GLY A 133 9.25 -1.55 12.77
N GLU A 134 9.18 -2.49 11.83
CA GLU A 134 9.83 -2.40 10.52
C GLU A 134 8.79 -2.43 9.39
N LEU A 135 9.10 -1.76 8.28
CA LEU A 135 8.32 -1.77 7.05
C LEU A 135 9.20 -2.11 5.86
N HIS A 136 8.74 -3.03 5.02
CA HIS A 136 9.41 -3.34 3.76
C HIS A 136 8.62 -2.80 2.56
N VAL A 137 9.02 -1.62 2.08
CA VAL A 137 8.40 -0.98 0.92
C VAL A 137 8.94 -1.61 -0.37
N LYS A 138 8.04 -2.21 -1.15
CA LYS A 138 8.33 -2.73 -2.51
C LYS A 138 7.73 -1.85 -3.61
N ASP A 139 8.30 -1.93 -4.81
CA ASP A 139 7.92 -1.10 -5.97
C ASP A 139 6.44 -1.23 -6.33
N GLY A 140 5.77 -0.08 -6.45
CA GLY A 140 4.36 0.02 -6.82
C GLY A 140 3.38 -0.49 -5.76
N GLY A 141 3.86 -0.88 -4.57
CA GLY A 141 3.01 -1.26 -3.45
C GLY A 141 2.40 -0.05 -2.74
N ILE A 142 1.21 -0.23 -2.19
CA ILE A 142 0.55 0.76 -1.34
C ILE A 142 0.41 0.15 0.05
N TYR A 143 0.98 0.80 1.05
CA TYR A 143 1.07 0.32 2.42
C TYR A 143 0.39 1.31 3.37
N THR A 144 -0.35 0.78 4.33
CA THR A 144 -0.91 1.54 5.45
C THR A 144 -0.31 1.01 6.74
N MET A 145 0.36 1.88 7.48
CA MET A 145 0.93 1.56 8.78
C MET A 145 -0.02 1.98 9.86
N VAL A 146 -0.54 1.03 10.62
CA VAL A 146 -1.47 1.29 11.71
C VAL A 146 -0.71 1.24 13.01
N VAL A 147 -0.60 2.37 13.68
CA VAL A 147 0.07 2.49 14.98
C VAL A 147 -0.98 2.32 16.06
N GLN A 148 -0.86 1.26 16.86
CA GLN A 148 -1.82 0.90 17.90
C GLN A 148 -1.13 0.31 19.14
N PRO A 149 -1.73 0.45 20.33
CA PRO A 149 -1.22 -0.23 21.51
C PRO A 149 -1.45 -1.75 21.38
N ASN A 150 -0.41 -2.52 21.62
CA ASN A 150 -0.50 -3.97 21.75
C ASN A 150 -1.06 -4.31 23.14
N LEU A 151 -2.14 -5.09 23.16
CA LEU A 151 -2.86 -5.48 24.37
C LEU A 151 -2.04 -6.39 25.30
N HIS A 152 -1.10 -7.17 24.75
CA HIS A 152 -0.29 -8.13 25.51
C HIS A 152 1.00 -7.50 26.04
N THR A 153 1.69 -6.72 25.21
CA THR A 153 2.98 -6.11 25.59
C THR A 153 2.82 -4.76 26.26
N HIS A 154 1.61 -4.16 26.19
CA HIS A 154 1.33 -2.79 26.61
C HIS A 154 2.29 -1.75 26.00
N LYS A 155 2.84 -2.05 24.82
CA LYS A 155 3.70 -1.15 24.03
C LYS A 155 2.97 -0.70 22.77
N LEU A 156 3.38 0.44 22.25
CA LEU A 156 2.90 0.92 20.97
C LEU A 156 3.66 0.20 19.85
N GLU A 157 2.92 -0.38 18.91
CA GLU A 157 3.46 -1.12 17.78
C GLU A 157 2.80 -0.66 16.48
N ALA A 158 3.54 -0.72 15.38
CA ALA A 158 3.04 -0.44 14.04
C ALA A 158 2.79 -1.75 13.30
N VAL A 159 1.54 -1.93 12.83
CA VAL A 159 1.13 -3.08 12.02
C VAL A 159 1.06 -2.65 10.56
N GLU A 160 1.73 -3.41 9.68
CA GLU A 160 1.71 -3.20 8.24
C GLU A 160 0.44 -3.80 7.61
N PHE A 161 -0.26 -2.99 6.80
CA PHE A 161 -1.33 -3.45 5.92
C PHE A 161 -0.99 -3.14 4.46
N VAL A 162 -1.09 -4.17 3.60
CA VAL A 162 -0.82 -4.04 2.17
C VAL A 162 -2.12 -3.79 1.42
N ASN A 163 -2.40 -2.52 1.10
CA ASN A 163 -3.63 -2.13 0.39
C ASN A 163 -3.59 -2.50 -1.09
N LYS A 164 -2.39 -2.54 -1.68
CA LYS A 164 -2.17 -2.99 -3.04
C LYS A 164 -0.88 -3.76 -3.12
N ALA A 165 -0.97 -4.99 -3.62
CA ALA A 165 0.20 -5.82 -3.85
C ALA A 165 1.22 -5.10 -4.75
N PRO A 166 2.52 -5.21 -4.45
CA PRO A 166 3.57 -4.63 -5.27
C PRO A 166 3.55 -5.20 -6.67
N LYS A 167 4.15 -4.46 -7.62
CA LYS A 167 4.20 -4.88 -9.01
C LYS A 167 4.99 -6.19 -9.12
N ASN A 168 4.29 -7.26 -9.49
CA ASN A 168 4.87 -8.61 -9.56
C ASN A 168 4.86 -9.16 -11.00
N VAL A 169 5.34 -8.37 -11.96
CA VAL A 169 5.57 -8.87 -13.32
C VAL A 169 7.02 -9.29 -13.44
N SER A 170 7.25 -10.59 -13.59
CA SER A 170 8.58 -11.09 -13.87
C SER A 170 9.00 -10.62 -15.27
N VAL A 171 10.16 -9.99 -15.36
CA VAL A 171 10.80 -9.61 -16.65
C VAL A 171 10.94 -10.85 -17.56
N LEU A 172 10.97 -12.05 -16.97
CA LEU A 172 11.05 -13.33 -17.68
C LEU A 172 9.89 -13.57 -18.67
N TYR A 173 8.70 -12.99 -18.43
CA TYR A 173 7.57 -13.11 -19.36
C TYR A 173 7.71 -12.24 -20.62
N GLN A 174 8.68 -11.32 -20.67
CA GLN A 174 8.95 -10.51 -21.87
C GLN A 174 9.83 -11.27 -22.87
N ILE A 175 10.62 -12.26 -22.41
CA ILE A 175 11.54 -13.02 -23.26
C ILE A 175 10.81 -13.81 -24.37
N PRO A 176 9.72 -14.55 -24.09
CA PRO A 176 8.98 -15.26 -25.14
C PRO A 176 8.47 -14.34 -26.26
N GLN A 177 8.07 -13.11 -25.92
CA GLN A 177 7.57 -12.14 -26.88
C GLN A 177 8.68 -11.67 -27.84
N TYR A 178 9.90 -11.44 -27.33
CA TYR A 178 11.05 -11.08 -28.16
C TYR A 178 11.45 -12.20 -29.12
N ILE A 179 11.38 -13.47 -28.68
CA ILE A 179 11.67 -14.62 -29.55
C ILE A 179 10.68 -14.68 -30.72
N VAL A 180 9.39 -14.52 -30.46
CA VAL A 180 8.37 -14.57 -31.53
C VAL A 180 8.54 -13.41 -32.53
N ILE A 181 8.81 -12.19 -32.05
CA ILE A 181 9.00 -11.02 -32.92
C ILE A 181 10.25 -11.21 -33.79
N THR A 182 11.37 -11.62 -33.19
CA THR A 182 12.62 -11.85 -33.92
C THR A 182 12.50 -13.00 -34.92
N MET A 183 11.80 -14.09 -34.59
CA MET A 183 11.50 -15.15 -35.55
C MET A 183 10.60 -14.67 -36.69
N ALA A 184 9.58 -13.87 -36.41
CA ALA A 184 8.71 -13.31 -37.44
C ALA A 184 9.48 -12.37 -38.38
N GLU A 185 10.39 -11.56 -37.85
CA GLU A 185 11.29 -10.70 -38.63
C GLU A 185 12.21 -11.54 -39.53
N ILE A 186 12.87 -12.57 -39.00
CA ILE A 186 13.74 -13.47 -39.78
C ILE A 186 12.96 -14.15 -40.91
N LEU A 187 11.78 -14.71 -40.61
CA LEU A 187 10.96 -15.42 -41.59
C LEU A 187 10.45 -14.48 -42.69
N PHE A 188 10.08 -13.25 -42.33
CA PHE A 188 9.69 -12.23 -43.28
C PHE A 188 10.86 -11.80 -44.16
N SER A 189 12.05 -11.58 -43.59
CA SER A 189 13.26 -11.22 -44.34
C SER A 189 13.71 -12.32 -45.30
N VAL A 190 13.72 -13.59 -44.88
CA VAL A 190 14.09 -14.72 -45.74
C VAL A 190 13.08 -14.89 -46.88
N SER A 191 11.79 -14.85 -46.58
CA SER A 191 10.74 -14.95 -47.60
C SER A 191 10.77 -13.76 -48.57
N GLY A 192 11.01 -12.55 -48.06
CA GLY A 192 11.15 -11.33 -48.87
C GLY A 192 12.37 -11.39 -49.80
N LEU A 193 13.50 -11.90 -49.31
CA LEU A 193 14.71 -12.11 -50.11
C LEU A 193 14.50 -13.18 -51.19
N GLN A 194 13.79 -14.26 -50.86
CA GLN A 194 13.46 -15.33 -51.79
C GLN A 194 12.61 -14.82 -52.98
N LEU A 195 11.63 -13.97 -52.70
CA LEU A 195 10.81 -13.32 -53.73
C LEU A 195 11.65 -12.35 -54.58
N ALA A 196 12.57 -11.60 -53.97
CA ALA A 196 13.47 -10.72 -54.70
C ALA A 196 14.37 -11.51 -55.67
N TYR A 197 14.96 -12.64 -55.23
CA TYR A 197 15.77 -13.48 -56.11
C TYR A 197 14.96 -14.08 -57.26
N SER A 198 13.73 -14.56 -57.02
CA SER A 198 12.89 -15.10 -58.11
C SER A 198 12.59 -14.07 -59.21
N GLN A 199 12.44 -12.78 -58.84
CA GLN A 199 12.19 -11.70 -59.79
C GLN A 199 13.45 -11.26 -60.53
N VAL A 200 14.63 -11.37 -59.91
CA VAL A 200 15.92 -11.06 -60.56
C VAL A 200 16.33 -12.16 -61.54
N SER A 201 16.18 -13.43 -61.17
CA SER A 201 16.48 -14.55 -62.07
C SER A 201 15.54 -14.60 -63.28
N ALA A 202 14.27 -14.18 -63.12
CA ALA A 202 13.33 -14.06 -64.23
C ALA A 202 13.69 -12.93 -65.21
N LYS A 203 14.38 -11.87 -64.75
CA LYS A 203 14.81 -10.74 -65.58
C LYS A 203 16.12 -10.98 -66.34
N LEU A 204 17.04 -11.79 -65.80
CA LEU A 204 18.33 -12.07 -66.44
C LEU A 204 18.27 -13.09 -67.59
N VAL A 205 17.13 -13.77 -67.77
CA VAL A 205 16.93 -14.78 -68.82
C VAL A 205 16.22 -14.20 -70.06
N THR A 206 15.83 -12.92 -70.02
CA THR A 206 15.04 -12.25 -71.08
C THR A 206 15.80 -11.21 -71.91
N ASP A 207 17.12 -11.11 -71.79
CA ASP A 207 17.99 -10.28 -72.64
C ASP A 207 18.82 -11.11 -73.62
#